data_AF-A0A5A8F7L4-F1
#
_entry.id   AF-A0A5A8F7L4-F1
#
_cell.length_a   1.000
_cell.length_b   1.000
_cell.length_c   1.000
_cell.angle_alpha   90.00
_cell.angle_beta   90.00
_cell.angle_gamma   90.00
#
_symmetry.space_group_name_H-M   'P 1'
#
loop_
_entity.id
_entity.type
_entity.pdbx_description
1 polymer ?
#
loop_
_entity_poly.entity_id
_entity_poly.type
_entity_poly.pdbx_seq_one_letter_code
_entity_poly.pdbx_strand_id
1 'polypeptide(L)'
;MILIFSNYKENDLLKRLKMNIVSIKIAFVAETLPLISNLNLIENITLPIQYHGIKYDMRQLNDDLRNYNLYDKMYYRKDGLNEIEIFFTKYLMCKYFGAKVIFFINQFHYFVNCRELFYDFFNKQYEKNFVIIEKEIYKNILTKNLKNYDEWNLEEWLKKGLRI
;
A
#
# COMPACT_ATOMS: atom_id res chain seq x y z
N MET A 1 15.98 14.74 2.83
CA MET A 1 15.04 14.47 3.95
C MET A 1 14.02 13.39 3.53
N ILE A 2 13.28 12.81 4.47
CA ILE A 2 12.16 11.86 4.21
C ILE A 2 10.84 12.64 4.32
N LEU A 3 9.93 12.43 3.38
CA LEU A 3 8.58 12.99 3.36
C LEU A 3 7.54 11.93 3.66
N ILE A 4 6.48 12.34 4.36
CA ILE A 4 5.37 11.47 4.70
C ILE A 4 4.08 12.13 4.24
N PHE A 5 3.36 11.47 3.33
CA PHE A 5 2.00 11.84 2.96
C PHE A 5 1.03 10.88 3.63
N SER A 6 0.03 11.46 4.29
CA SER A 6 -0.97 10.71 5.04
C SER A 6 -2.35 11.23 4.65
N ASN A 7 -3.32 10.33 4.49
CA ASN A 7 -4.73 10.71 4.33
C ASN A 7 -5.49 10.72 5.68
N TYR A 8 -4.77 10.61 6.80
CA TYR A 8 -5.39 10.72 8.11
C TYR A 8 -5.69 12.17 8.47
N LYS A 9 -6.98 12.50 8.63
CA LYS A 9 -7.38 13.70 9.37
C LYS A 9 -7.01 13.52 10.85
N GLU A 10 -6.25 14.47 11.39
CA GLU A 10 -5.71 14.43 12.76
C GLU A 10 -6.77 14.09 13.83
N ASN A 11 -7.96 14.68 13.74
CA ASN A 11 -9.05 14.45 14.68
C ASN A 11 -9.63 13.03 14.63
N ASP A 12 -9.67 12.40 13.45
CA ASP A 12 -10.17 11.04 13.28
C ASP A 12 -9.16 9.99 13.78
N LEU A 13 -7.86 10.26 13.61
CA LEU A 13 -6.78 9.46 14.15
C LEU A 13 -6.84 9.45 15.69
N LEU A 14 -6.89 10.62 16.32
CA LEU A 14 -6.95 10.77 17.79
C LEU A 14 -8.18 10.10 18.40
N LYS A 15 -9.32 10.16 17.71
CA LYS A 15 -10.57 9.51 18.15
C LYS A 15 -10.48 7.99 18.11
N ARG A 16 -9.85 7.42 17.07
CA ARG A 16 -9.65 5.96 16.93
C ARG A 16 -8.67 5.39 17.94
N LEU A 17 -7.59 6.12 18.23
CA LEU A 17 -6.59 5.74 19.23
C LEU A 17 -7.16 5.67 20.65
N LYS A 18 -8.00 6.64 21.01
CA LYS A 18 -8.71 6.64 22.30
C LYS A 18 -9.75 5.52 22.43
N MET A 19 -10.22 4.94 21.32
CA MET A 19 -11.31 3.97 21.30
C MET A 19 -10.85 2.51 21.15
N ASN A 20 -9.63 2.23 20.68
CA ASN A 20 -9.18 0.86 20.43
C ASN A 20 -7.66 0.69 20.61
N ILE A 21 -7.25 0.19 21.78
CA ILE A 21 -6.00 -0.58 21.93
C ILE A 21 -6.26 -2.01 21.43
N VAL A 22 -6.72 -2.13 20.18
CA VAL A 22 -6.89 -3.41 19.50
C VAL A 22 -5.75 -3.51 18.50
N SER A 23 -5.12 -4.67 18.37
CA SER A 23 -3.99 -4.93 17.46
C SER A 23 -4.27 -4.45 16.04
N ILE A 24 -3.91 -3.20 15.73
CA ILE A 24 -4.05 -2.62 14.40
C ILE A 24 -3.07 -3.36 13.50
N LYS A 25 -3.58 -4.05 12.48
CA LYS A 25 -2.73 -4.66 11.45
C LYS A 25 -2.14 -3.57 10.57
N ILE A 26 -0.82 -3.41 10.62
CA ILE A 26 -0.05 -2.51 9.78
C ILE A 26 0.68 -3.36 8.74
N ALA A 27 0.75 -2.89 7.50
CA ALA A 27 1.49 -3.57 6.44
C ALA A 27 2.33 -2.59 5.62
N PHE A 28 3.31 -3.14 4.90
CA PHE A 28 4.30 -2.38 4.16
C PHE A 28 4.37 -2.86 2.71
N VAL A 29 4.38 -1.91 1.78
CA VAL A 29 4.66 -2.10 0.37
C VAL A 29 5.94 -1.33 0.07
N ALA A 30 7.04 -2.08 -0.08
CA ALA A 30 8.35 -1.54 -0.38
C ALA A 30 9.00 -2.32 -1.52
N GLU A 31 9.87 -1.67 -2.29
CA GLU A 31 10.63 -2.31 -3.37
C GLU A 31 11.48 -3.45 -2.81
N THR A 32 12.19 -3.16 -1.72
CA THR A 32 13.14 -4.05 -1.04
C THR A 32 12.50 -5.28 -0.39
N LEU A 33 11.17 -5.30 -0.21
CA LEU A 33 10.45 -6.48 0.27
C LEU A 33 10.16 -7.40 -0.93
N PRO A 34 10.84 -8.54 -1.08
CA PRO A 34 10.67 -9.38 -2.25
C PRO A 34 9.36 -10.18 -2.19
N LEU A 35 8.78 -10.49 -3.36
CA LEU A 35 7.89 -11.63 -3.49
C LEU A 35 8.70 -12.93 -3.35
N ILE A 36 8.07 -13.98 -2.83
CA ILE A 36 8.70 -15.29 -2.72
C ILE A 36 8.79 -15.90 -4.11
N SER A 37 10.01 -16.09 -4.61
CA SER A 37 10.29 -16.39 -6.02
C SER A 37 9.74 -17.72 -6.51
N ASN A 38 9.64 -18.73 -5.65
CA ASN A 38 9.11 -20.05 -6.01
C ASN A 38 7.58 -20.11 -6.02
N LEU A 39 6.92 -19.09 -5.48
CA LEU A 39 5.47 -18.97 -5.48
C LEU A 39 5.00 -18.17 -6.69
N ASN A 40 3.85 -18.55 -7.23
CA ASN A 40 3.15 -17.74 -8.21
C ASN A 40 2.48 -16.51 -7.57
N LEU A 41 1.90 -15.64 -8.40
CA LEU A 41 1.26 -14.40 -7.98
C LEU A 41 0.16 -14.65 -6.95
N ILE A 42 -0.76 -15.59 -7.22
CA ILE A 42 -1.89 -15.84 -6.31
C ILE A 42 -1.44 -16.49 -5.00
N GLU A 43 -0.43 -17.36 -5.04
CA GLU A 43 0.19 -17.94 -3.85
C GLU A 43 0.85 -16.86 -2.98
N ASN A 44 1.57 -15.90 -3.58
CA ASN A 44 2.12 -14.77 -2.83
C ASN A 44 1.02 -13.95 -2.13
N ILE A 45 -0.09 -13.65 -2.83
CA ILE A 45 -1.22 -12.90 -2.25
C ILE A 45 -1.88 -13.67 -1.10
N THR A 46 -2.07 -14.98 -1.28
CA THR A 46 -2.85 -15.81 -0.36
C THR A 46 -2.04 -16.36 0.81
N LEU A 47 -0.72 -16.41 0.71
CA LEU A 47 0.17 -16.89 1.76
C LEU A 47 -0.08 -16.24 3.14
N PRO A 48 -0.07 -14.90 3.30
CA PRO A 48 -0.32 -14.29 4.61
C PRO A 48 -1.74 -14.57 5.12
N ILE A 49 -2.71 -14.72 4.21
CA ILE A 49 -4.10 -15.04 4.54
C ILE A 49 -4.18 -16.45 5.13
N GLN A 50 -3.59 -17.42 4.44
CA GLN A 50 -3.56 -18.83 4.82
C GLN A 50 -2.79 -19.03 6.13
N TYR A 51 -1.62 -18.41 6.25
CA TYR A 51 -0.78 -18.50 7.45
C TYR A 51 -1.51 -18.02 8.72
N HIS A 52 -2.34 -16.97 8.60
CA HIS A 52 -3.11 -16.43 9.72
C HIS A 52 -4.54 -16.96 9.81
N GLY A 53 -4.94 -17.94 8.98
CA GLY A 53 -6.30 -18.50 8.98
C GLY A 53 -7.40 -17.48 8.68
N ILE A 54 -7.09 -16.43 7.92
CA ILE A 54 -8.03 -15.35 7.59
C ILE A 54 -8.99 -15.83 6.50
N LYS A 55 -10.29 -15.56 6.66
CA LYS A 55 -11.27 -15.82 5.60
C LYS A 55 -11.19 -14.71 4.55
N TYR A 56 -11.23 -15.09 3.28
CA TYR A 56 -11.29 -14.17 2.16
C TYR A 56 -12.19 -14.71 1.06
N ASP A 57 -12.71 -13.81 0.22
CA ASP A 57 -13.55 -14.16 -0.92
C ASP A 57 -12.70 -14.23 -2.20
N MET A 58 -12.62 -15.43 -2.79
CA MET A 58 -11.91 -15.66 -4.05
C MET A 58 -12.53 -14.92 -5.23
N ARG A 59 -13.85 -14.66 -5.22
CA ARG A 59 -14.50 -13.88 -6.29
C ARG A 59 -14.01 -12.44 -6.26
N GLN A 60 -13.98 -11.86 -5.06
CA GLN A 60 -13.44 -10.52 -4.86
C GLN A 60 -11.97 -10.43 -5.27
N LEU A 61 -11.17 -11.46 -4.97
CA LEU A 61 -9.77 -11.50 -5.40
C LEU A 61 -9.65 -11.52 -6.92
N ASN A 62 -10.45 -12.33 -7.61
CA ASN A 62 -10.45 -12.38 -9.07
C ASN A 62 -10.86 -11.04 -9.70
N ASP A 63 -11.86 -10.35 -9.13
CA ASP A 63 -12.28 -9.03 -9.61
C ASP A 63 -11.19 -7.97 -9.40
N ASP A 64 -10.51 -7.99 -8.25
CA ASP A 64 -9.35 -7.14 -8.02
C ASP A 64 -8.21 -7.44 -9.00
N LEU A 65 -7.91 -8.72 -9.26
CA LEU A 65 -6.90 -9.11 -10.23
C LEU A 65 -7.25 -8.60 -11.63
N ARG A 66 -8.52 -8.61 -12.04
CA ARG A 66 -8.96 -8.01 -13.31
C ARG A 66 -8.78 -6.49 -13.30
N ASN A 67 -9.17 -5.82 -12.23
CA ASN A 67 -9.04 -4.35 -12.10
C ASN A 67 -7.59 -3.87 -12.20
N TYR A 68 -6.63 -4.71 -11.80
CA TYR A 68 -5.20 -4.42 -11.89
C TYR A 68 -4.49 -5.09 -13.08
N ASN A 69 -5.24 -5.67 -14.03
CA ASN A 69 -4.69 -6.38 -15.20
C ASN A 69 -3.73 -7.55 -14.84
N LEU A 70 -3.99 -8.23 -13.73
CA LEU A 70 -3.21 -9.36 -13.21
C LEU A 70 -3.89 -10.72 -13.40
N TYR A 71 -5.14 -10.75 -13.87
CA TYR A 71 -5.94 -11.97 -13.92
C TYR A 71 -5.28 -13.08 -14.75
N ASP A 72 -4.85 -12.76 -15.98
CA ASP A 72 -4.20 -13.73 -16.87
C ASP A 72 -2.80 -14.14 -16.40
N LYS A 73 -2.25 -13.43 -15.40
CA LYS A 73 -0.94 -13.67 -14.79
C LYS A 73 -1.04 -14.29 -13.41
N MET A 74 -2.21 -14.73 -12.97
CA MET A 74 -2.41 -15.26 -11.62
C MET A 74 -1.49 -16.44 -11.26
N TYR A 75 -1.07 -17.22 -12.26
CA TYR A 75 -0.16 -18.36 -12.10
C TYR A 75 1.29 -18.06 -12.50
N TYR A 76 1.62 -16.81 -12.82
CA TYR A 76 2.97 -16.41 -13.18
C TYR A 76 3.81 -16.26 -11.90
N ARG A 77 5.10 -16.59 -12.00
CA ARG A 77 6.10 -16.31 -10.97
C ARG A 77 6.64 -14.89 -11.12
N LYS A 78 7.39 -14.43 -10.11
CA LYS A 78 7.93 -13.05 -10.04
C LYS A 78 8.67 -12.62 -11.31
N ASP A 79 9.43 -13.51 -11.93
CA ASP A 79 10.18 -13.29 -13.17
C ASP A 79 9.30 -13.03 -14.40
N GLY A 80 8.04 -13.46 -14.36
CA GLY A 80 7.03 -13.15 -15.38
C GLY A 80 6.23 -11.86 -15.11
N LEU A 81 6.53 -11.13 -14.03
CA LEU A 81 5.82 -9.92 -13.65
C LEU A 81 6.70 -8.68 -13.83
N ASN A 82 6.11 -7.60 -14.33
CA ASN A 82 6.78 -6.31 -14.36
C ASN A 82 6.66 -5.58 -13.00
N GLU A 83 7.28 -4.41 -12.95
CA GLU A 83 7.40 -3.55 -11.78
C GLU A 83 6.04 -3.15 -11.17
N ILE A 84 5.08 -2.73 -12.00
CA ILE A 84 3.74 -2.32 -11.58
C ILE A 84 2.91 -3.51 -11.11
N GLU A 85 3.09 -4.67 -11.74
CA GLU A 85 2.42 -5.91 -11.39
C GLU A 85 2.90 -6.44 -10.03
N ILE A 86 4.21 -6.35 -9.76
CA ILE A 86 4.79 -6.66 -8.45
C ILE A 86 4.22 -5.73 -7.37
N PHE A 87 4.08 -4.44 -7.67
CA PHE A 87 3.48 -3.49 -6.73
C PHE A 87 2.03 -3.83 -6.38
N PHE A 88 1.18 -4.06 -7.38
CA PHE A 88 -0.20 -4.43 -7.14
C PHE A 88 -0.32 -5.78 -6.41
N THR A 89 0.56 -6.73 -6.70
CA THR A 89 0.63 -8.00 -5.97
C THR A 89 0.91 -7.76 -4.47
N LYS A 90 1.92 -6.96 -4.14
CA LYS A 90 2.26 -6.59 -2.75
C LYS A 90 1.12 -5.82 -2.06
N TYR A 91 0.48 -4.91 -2.78
CA TYR A 91 -0.70 -4.21 -2.29
C TYR A 91 -1.84 -5.17 -1.96
N LEU A 92 -2.14 -6.13 -2.84
CA LEU A 92 -3.17 -7.14 -2.62
C LEU A 92 -2.86 -8.05 -1.43
N MET A 93 -1.59 -8.46 -1.25
CA MET A 93 -1.15 -9.16 -0.02
C MET A 93 -1.55 -8.39 1.24
N CYS A 94 -1.29 -7.08 1.27
CA CYS A 94 -1.60 -6.23 2.41
C CYS A 94 -3.12 -6.05 2.60
N LYS A 95 -3.86 -5.81 1.51
CA LYS A 95 -5.31 -5.65 1.50
C LYS A 95 -6.00 -6.89 2.07
N TYR A 96 -5.65 -8.07 1.59
CA TYR A 96 -6.30 -9.31 1.97
C TYR A 96 -5.83 -9.86 3.33
N PHE A 97 -4.63 -9.52 3.79
CA PHE A 97 -4.24 -9.70 5.19
C PHE A 97 -5.13 -8.91 6.17
N GLY A 98 -5.88 -7.92 5.66
CA GLY A 98 -6.76 -7.07 6.45
C GLY A 98 -6.03 -5.93 7.14
N ALA A 99 -4.93 -5.44 6.53
CA ALA A 99 -4.20 -4.29 7.02
C ALA A 99 -5.13 -3.07 7.10
N LYS A 100 -5.15 -2.42 8.27
CA LYS A 100 -5.88 -1.17 8.51
C LYS A 100 -5.10 0.05 8.10
N VAL A 101 -3.77 -0.08 7.98
CA VAL A 101 -2.85 0.96 7.52
C VAL A 101 -1.83 0.30 6.60
N ILE A 102 -1.62 0.84 5.40
CA ILE A 102 -0.59 0.36 4.48
C ILE A 102 0.40 1.49 4.21
N PHE A 103 1.67 1.20 4.50
CA PHE A 103 2.80 2.08 4.25
C PHE A 103 3.42 1.78 2.88
N PHE A 104 3.47 2.76 2.00
CA PHE A 104 4.15 2.68 0.71
C PHE A 104 5.48 3.40 0.79
N ILE A 105 6.58 2.66 0.74
CA ILE A 105 7.93 3.19 1.00
C ILE A 105 8.73 3.25 -0.30
N ASN A 106 9.21 4.44 -0.69
CA ASN A 106 10.08 4.67 -1.85
C ASN A 106 9.56 4.02 -3.15
N GLN A 107 8.26 4.09 -3.39
CA GLN A 107 7.62 3.48 -4.55
C GLN A 107 7.67 4.40 -5.79
N PHE A 108 7.78 5.70 -5.60
CA PHE A 108 7.54 6.69 -6.65
C PHE A 108 8.65 6.77 -7.71
N HIS A 109 9.90 6.52 -7.32
CA HIS A 109 10.99 6.41 -8.30
C HIS A 109 10.74 5.27 -9.28
N TYR A 110 10.21 4.15 -8.80
CA TYR A 110 10.04 2.94 -9.60
C TYR A 110 8.99 3.15 -10.71
N PHE A 111 7.97 3.95 -10.44
CA PHE A 111 6.89 4.20 -11.39
C PHE A 111 7.11 5.43 -12.28
N VAL A 112 8.35 5.90 -12.51
CA VAL A 112 8.59 7.11 -13.34
C VAL A 112 7.84 7.07 -14.69
N ASN A 113 7.80 5.90 -15.34
CA ASN A 113 7.15 5.73 -16.64
C ASN A 113 5.64 5.43 -16.54
N CYS A 114 5.13 5.17 -15.34
CA CYS A 114 3.75 4.78 -15.05
C CYS A 114 3.13 5.64 -13.93
N ARG A 115 3.58 6.90 -13.77
CA ARG A 115 3.20 7.77 -12.65
C ARG A 115 1.70 8.05 -12.60
N GLU A 116 1.05 8.16 -13.75
CA GLU A 116 -0.39 8.40 -13.83
C GLU A 116 -1.19 7.26 -13.19
N LEU A 117 -0.83 6.01 -13.48
CA LEU A 117 -1.45 4.84 -12.84
C LEU A 117 -1.26 4.85 -11.32
N PHE A 118 -0.09 5.30 -10.86
CA PHE A 118 0.19 5.46 -9.44
C PHE A 118 -0.73 6.52 -8.82
N TYR A 119 -0.84 7.72 -9.41
CA TYR A 119 -1.73 8.76 -8.91
C TYR A 119 -3.19 8.34 -8.91
N ASP A 120 -3.65 7.74 -10.01
CA ASP A 120 -5.02 7.24 -10.13
C ASP A 120 -5.33 6.20 -9.07
N PHE A 121 -4.39 5.31 -8.78
CA PHE A 121 -4.53 4.35 -7.69
C PHE A 121 -4.73 5.04 -6.34
N PHE A 122 -3.85 5.98 -5.95
CA PHE A 122 -3.96 6.67 -4.65
C PHE A 122 -5.19 7.57 -4.57
N ASN A 123 -5.56 8.24 -5.65
CA ASN A 123 -6.76 9.08 -5.69
C ASN A 123 -8.03 8.23 -5.59
N LYS A 124 -8.12 7.09 -6.30
CA LYS A 124 -9.27 6.16 -6.20
C LYS A 124 -9.39 5.50 -4.84
N GLN A 125 -8.27 5.25 -4.17
CA GLN A 125 -8.25 4.56 -2.88
C GLN A 125 -8.16 5.55 -1.70
N TYR A 126 -8.42 6.85 -1.92
CA TYR A 126 -8.26 7.90 -0.93
C TYR A 126 -8.99 7.66 0.39
N GLU A 127 -10.12 6.95 0.40
CA GLU A 127 -10.87 6.63 1.62
C GLU A 127 -10.21 5.55 2.50
N LYS A 128 -9.20 4.84 1.98
CA LYS A 128 -8.46 3.80 2.71
C LYS A 128 -7.21 4.39 3.32
N ASN A 129 -6.98 4.11 4.61
CA ASN A 129 -5.83 4.61 5.35
C ASN A 129 -4.48 4.19 4.74
N PHE A 130 -3.73 5.15 4.21
CA PHE A 130 -2.41 4.94 3.63
C PHE A 130 -1.40 5.99 4.10
N VAL A 131 -0.16 5.55 4.17
CA VAL A 131 0.99 6.42 4.42
C VAL A 131 1.99 6.22 3.28
N ILE A 132 2.35 7.29 2.60
CA ILE A 132 3.38 7.27 1.55
C ILE A 132 4.64 7.88 2.14
N ILE A 133 5.72 7.11 2.19
CA ILE A 133 7.03 7.52 2.68
C ILE A 133 7.96 7.65 1.48
N GLU A 134 8.45 8.85 1.22
CA GLU A 134 9.21 9.16 0.00
C GLU A 134 10.43 10.04 0.23
N LYS A 135 11.32 10.05 -0.76
CA LYS A 135 12.44 11.00 -0.80
C LYS A 135 11.93 12.41 -1.07
N GLU A 136 12.52 13.39 -0.39
CA GLU A 136 12.16 14.81 -0.51
C GLU A 136 12.21 15.36 -1.95
N ILE A 137 13.09 14.83 -2.79
CA ILE A 137 13.19 15.22 -4.20
C ILE A 137 11.86 15.06 -4.96
N TYR A 138 10.96 14.19 -4.51
CA TYR A 138 9.66 13.97 -5.13
C TYR A 138 8.54 14.85 -4.56
N LYS A 139 8.82 15.71 -3.57
CA LYS A 139 7.83 16.59 -2.90
C LYS A 139 6.88 17.26 -3.87
N ASN A 140 7.45 18.10 -4.74
CA ASN A 140 6.71 18.97 -5.63
C ASN A 140 5.86 18.19 -6.64
N ILE A 141 6.32 17.00 -7.01
CA ILE A 141 5.62 16.14 -7.96
C ILE A 141 4.45 15.45 -7.24
N LEU A 142 4.63 14.99 -6.01
CA LEU A 142 3.58 14.34 -5.23
C LEU A 142 2.50 15.33 -4.80
N THR A 143 2.85 16.50 -4.27
CA THR A 143 1.88 17.51 -3.82
C THR A 143 1.01 18.06 -4.94
N LYS A 144 1.53 18.17 -6.16
CA LYS A 144 0.75 18.64 -7.32
C LYS A 144 -0.28 17.63 -7.81
N ASN A 145 -0.02 16.34 -7.64
CA ASN A 145 -0.80 15.27 -8.29
C ASN A 145 -1.66 14.45 -7.31
N LEU A 146 -1.27 14.36 -6.04
CA LEU A 146 -2.04 13.71 -5.00
C LEU A 146 -2.99 14.72 -4.34
N LYS A 147 -4.28 14.63 -4.68
CA LYS A 147 -5.29 15.53 -4.11
C LYS A 147 -5.66 15.07 -2.70
N ASN A 148 -5.79 16.01 -1.76
CA ASN A 148 -6.30 15.81 -0.41
C ASN A 148 -5.39 15.03 0.58
N TYR A 149 -4.09 14.90 0.30
CA TYR A 149 -3.13 14.31 1.24
C TYR A 149 -2.43 15.40 2.06
N ASP A 150 -2.29 15.17 3.36
CA ASP A 150 -1.54 16.06 4.23
C ASP A 150 -0.06 15.71 4.19
N GLU A 151 0.79 16.72 4.01
CA GLU A 151 2.25 16.59 4.03
C GLU A 151 2.78 16.79 5.46
N TRP A 152 3.56 15.82 5.93
CA TRP A 152 4.16 15.82 7.25
C TRP A 152 5.66 15.54 7.09
N ASN A 153 6.51 16.27 7.81
CA ASN A 153 7.91 15.87 7.92
C ASN A 153 8.06 14.71 8.92
N LEU A 154 9.19 13.99 8.85
CA LEU A 154 9.41 12.80 9.68
C LEU A 154 9.27 13.12 11.18
N GLU A 155 9.86 14.21 11.68
CA GLU A 155 9.78 14.54 13.11
C GLU A 155 8.35 14.86 13.58
N GLU A 156 7.59 15.60 12.79
CA GLU A 156 6.18 15.88 13.05
C GLU A 156 5.36 14.60 13.08
N TRP A 157 5.60 13.71 12.11
CA TRP A 157 4.93 12.42 12.07
C TRP A 157 5.35 11.48 13.21
N LEU A 158 6.61 11.43 13.60
CA LEU A 158 7.04 10.67 14.78
C LEU A 158 6.41 11.23 16.07
N LYS A 159 6.26 12.55 16.18
CA LYS A 159 5.67 13.19 17.37
C LYS A 159 4.15 13.05 17.44
N LYS A 160 3.46 13.07 16.29
CA LYS A 160 1.99 13.18 16.22
C LYS A 160 1.31 11.94 15.60
N GLY A 161 1.95 11.28 14.64
CA GLY A 161 1.45 10.09 13.94
C GLY A 161 1.84 8.76 14.58
N LEU A 162 3.01 8.67 15.24
CA LEU A 162 3.45 7.47 16.00
C LEU A 162 3.04 7.45 17.47
N ARG A 163 2.42 8.52 18.01
CA ARG A 163 1.71 8.45 19.29
C ARG A 163 0.42 7.64 19.10
N ILE A 164 0.64 6.37 18.77
CA ILE A 164 -0.27 5.23 18.84
C ILE A 164 -0.49 4.90 20.31
#